data_AF-A0AAE8STG5-F1
#
_entry.id   AF-A0AAE8STG5-F1
#
_cell.length_a   1.000
_cell.length_b   1.000
_cell.length_c   1.000
_cell.angle_alpha   90.00
_cell.angle_beta   90.00
_cell.angle_gamma   90.00
#
_symmetry.space_group_name_H-M   'P 1'
#
loop_
_entity.id
_entity.type
_entity.pdbx_description
1 polymer ?
#
loop_
_entity_poly.entity_id
_entity_poly.type
_entity_poly.pdbx_seq_one_letter_code
_entity_poly.pdbx_strand_id
1 'polypeptide(L)'
;MGSSMRKKKEKAQTFKKTKLKVGKVKPKPENYTDTSFKAKSISMAHQSLSETAPDEIKKFKHYLSLAATSSSDKQRREALAFLTSQLAAEPPFNPIGTREILAKLLPLTPSPSSPVRSQLLKLLECLPGDEVRIHTEEALRWIRVGMTHLSPEVSLDSLAVLDWLLEVAADEAVSCPGGWVMTLNAFCAMMGWSRGTNGGWTAAPKIGVRTKDSASHARQLSTLARFLQAGLKAEDAFVASPNQYWDCLYRVDRTRDPYAYLNLFGKRRDEDGEMYQDRESRQRVFYRRYAVLVAAGSEQAKREGGAPGRAGTILNKILLEGTIDGEDVAAADTEDLLSLW
;
A
#
# COMPACT_ATOMS: atom_id res chain seq x y z
N MET A 1 69.07 -58.86 -11.40
CA MET A 1 67.93 -59.30 -12.26
C MET A 1 66.63 -58.73 -11.71
N GLY A 2 65.88 -57.90 -12.46
CA GLY A 2 64.64 -57.30 -11.93
C GLY A 2 63.93 -56.21 -12.75
N SER A 3 64.41 -55.85 -13.94
CA SER A 3 63.81 -54.77 -14.76
C SER A 3 62.81 -55.26 -15.84
N SER A 4 62.71 -56.57 -16.11
CA SER A 4 61.85 -57.08 -17.19
C SER A 4 60.37 -57.21 -16.78
N MET A 5 60.07 -57.47 -15.50
CA MET A 5 58.68 -57.68 -15.05
C MET A 5 57.88 -56.37 -14.90
N ARG A 6 58.53 -55.23 -14.62
CA ARG A 6 57.88 -53.91 -14.57
C ARG A 6 57.44 -53.42 -15.95
N LYS A 7 58.34 -53.47 -16.96
CA LYS A 7 58.00 -53.14 -18.35
C LYS A 7 56.93 -54.06 -18.94
N LYS A 8 56.92 -55.34 -18.56
CA LYS A 8 55.89 -56.30 -18.98
C LYS A 8 54.54 -56.02 -18.32
N LYS A 9 54.52 -55.60 -17.04
CA LYS A 9 53.30 -55.14 -16.35
C LYS A 9 52.75 -53.84 -16.94
N GLU A 10 53.59 -52.86 -17.28
CA GLU A 10 53.15 -51.61 -17.93
C GLU A 10 52.53 -51.85 -19.32
N LYS A 11 53.14 -52.72 -20.13
CA LYS A 11 52.56 -53.18 -21.41
C LYS A 11 51.26 -53.98 -21.24
N ALA A 12 51.11 -54.70 -20.13
CA ALA A 12 49.88 -55.43 -19.80
C ALA A 12 48.77 -54.52 -19.23
N GLN A 13 49.09 -53.29 -18.82
CA GLN A 13 48.09 -52.31 -18.39
C GLN A 13 47.56 -51.46 -19.54
N THR A 14 48.22 -51.48 -20.70
CA THR A 14 47.91 -50.59 -21.82
C THR A 14 46.64 -51.00 -22.59
N PHE A 15 46.22 -52.27 -22.49
CA PHE A 15 44.96 -52.77 -23.07
C PHE A 15 44.25 -53.71 -22.09
N LYS A 16 43.50 -53.13 -21.16
CA LYS A 16 42.64 -53.88 -20.22
C LYS A 16 41.19 -53.78 -20.67
N LYS A 17 40.71 -54.78 -21.40
CA LYS A 17 39.28 -54.95 -21.66
C LYS A 17 38.55 -55.14 -20.33
N THR A 18 37.62 -54.25 -20.02
CA THR A 18 36.79 -54.38 -18.82
C THR A 18 35.91 -55.63 -18.94
N LYS A 19 35.85 -56.46 -17.88
CA LYS A 19 35.06 -57.69 -17.88
C LYS A 19 33.60 -57.39 -18.24
N LEU A 20 33.04 -58.18 -19.14
CA LEU A 20 31.64 -58.09 -19.59
C LEU A 20 30.72 -58.23 -18.36
N LYS A 21 30.06 -57.15 -17.97
CA LYS A 21 29.03 -57.17 -16.93
C LYS A 21 27.69 -57.39 -17.62
N VAL A 22 27.17 -58.62 -17.53
CA VAL A 22 25.87 -59.00 -18.10
C VAL A 22 24.77 -58.11 -17.50
N GLY A 23 23.89 -57.57 -18.34
CA GLY A 23 22.80 -56.68 -17.94
C GLY A 23 23.09 -55.17 -18.01
N LYS A 24 24.30 -54.74 -18.39
CA LYS A 24 24.62 -53.32 -18.65
C LYS A 24 24.81 -53.06 -20.14
N VAL A 25 24.51 -51.82 -20.57
CA VAL A 25 24.68 -51.40 -21.97
C VAL A 25 26.11 -51.68 -22.42
N LYS A 26 26.24 -52.31 -23.59
CA LYS A 26 27.53 -52.67 -24.19
C LYS A 26 28.43 -51.43 -24.21
N PRO A 27 29.64 -51.48 -23.63
CA PRO A 27 30.53 -50.32 -23.62
C PRO A 27 30.88 -49.93 -25.05
N LYS A 28 30.93 -48.62 -25.30
CA LYS A 28 31.39 -48.05 -26.57
C LYS A 28 32.81 -48.57 -26.88
N PRO A 29 33.13 -48.92 -28.13
CA PRO A 29 34.44 -49.46 -28.49
C PRO A 29 35.54 -48.44 -28.19
N GLU A 30 36.78 -48.90 -27.96
CA GLU A 30 37.90 -48.04 -27.51
C GLU A 30 38.27 -46.94 -28.52
N ASN A 31 37.91 -47.10 -29.79
CA ASN A 31 38.09 -46.12 -30.87
C ASN A 31 36.85 -45.24 -31.10
N TYR A 32 35.85 -45.28 -30.22
CA TYR A 32 34.64 -44.49 -30.35
C TYR A 32 34.91 -43.02 -30.01
N THR A 33 34.79 -42.15 -31.00
CA THR A 33 34.81 -40.70 -30.80
C THR A 33 33.40 -40.22 -30.49
N ASP A 34 33.20 -39.68 -29.29
CA ASP A 34 31.92 -39.08 -28.90
C ASP A 34 31.82 -37.65 -29.44
N THR A 35 30.92 -37.42 -30.39
CA THR A 35 30.67 -36.11 -31.01
C THR A 35 29.62 -35.29 -30.27
N SER A 36 29.15 -35.76 -29.10
CA SER A 36 28.22 -34.99 -28.28
C SER A 36 28.95 -33.88 -27.52
N PHE A 37 28.67 -32.63 -27.89
CA PHE A 37 29.12 -31.45 -27.16
C PHE A 37 27.91 -30.63 -26.71
N LYS A 38 28.04 -29.94 -25.58
CA LYS A 38 27.03 -28.98 -25.09
C LYS A 38 27.65 -27.59 -25.15
N ALA A 39 27.20 -26.79 -26.10
CA ALA A 39 27.53 -25.37 -26.15
C ALA A 39 26.47 -24.57 -25.38
N LYS A 40 26.91 -23.74 -24.43
CA LYS A 40 26.05 -22.78 -23.73
C LYS A 40 26.43 -21.37 -24.19
N SER A 41 25.45 -20.59 -24.62
CA SER A 41 25.66 -19.18 -24.94
C SER A 41 25.80 -18.36 -23.66
N ILE A 42 26.77 -17.46 -23.63
CA ILE A 42 26.90 -16.47 -22.57
C ILE A 42 26.02 -15.28 -22.95
N SER A 43 24.92 -15.07 -22.21
CA SER A 43 24.12 -13.85 -22.32
C SER A 43 24.75 -12.76 -21.45
N MET A 44 25.36 -11.76 -22.09
CA MET A 44 25.87 -10.58 -21.38
C MET A 44 24.73 -9.62 -21.04
N ALA A 45 24.84 -8.95 -19.89
CA ALA A 45 23.92 -7.87 -19.54
C ALA A 45 24.09 -6.71 -20.54
N HIS A 46 23.00 -6.30 -21.18
CA HIS A 46 23.01 -5.24 -22.18
C HIS A 46 23.29 -3.90 -21.49
N GLN A 47 24.49 -3.34 -21.66
CA GLN A 47 24.74 -1.95 -21.31
C GLN A 47 24.03 -1.06 -22.35
N SER A 48 23.26 -0.08 -21.89
CA SER A 48 22.55 0.86 -22.77
C SER A 48 23.51 1.89 -23.35
N LEU A 49 24.42 1.45 -24.22
CA LEU A 49 25.33 2.30 -24.98
C LEU A 49 24.80 2.33 -26.42
N SER A 50 24.09 3.39 -26.76
CA SER A 50 23.58 3.63 -28.11
C SER A 50 23.88 5.07 -28.50
N GLU A 51 24.39 5.28 -29.70
CA GLU A 51 24.63 6.62 -30.27
C GLU A 51 23.32 7.32 -30.68
N THR A 52 22.23 6.56 -30.85
CA THR A 52 20.90 7.10 -31.15
C THR A 52 20.19 7.51 -29.86
N ALA A 53 19.61 8.71 -29.85
CA ALA A 53 18.86 9.21 -28.69
C ALA A 53 17.76 8.21 -28.29
N PRO A 54 17.65 7.84 -27.00
CA PRO A 54 16.63 6.88 -26.59
C PRO A 54 15.24 7.48 -26.77
N ASP A 55 14.31 6.64 -27.23
CA ASP A 55 12.87 6.91 -27.31
C ASP A 55 12.33 7.42 -25.96
N GLU A 56 11.48 8.44 -25.98
CA GLU A 56 10.93 9.11 -24.80
C GLU A 56 10.14 8.15 -23.91
N ILE A 57 9.41 7.20 -24.52
CA ILE A 57 8.69 6.16 -23.79
C ILE A 57 9.67 5.23 -23.06
N LYS A 58 10.80 4.87 -23.70
CA LYS A 58 11.84 4.03 -23.09
C LYS A 58 12.56 4.77 -21.97
N LYS A 59 12.83 6.07 -22.14
CA LYS A 59 13.37 6.94 -21.08
C LYS A 59 12.44 6.98 -19.88
N PHE A 60 11.14 7.22 -20.10
CA PHE A 60 10.15 7.26 -19.03
C PHE A 60 10.11 5.95 -18.24
N LYS A 61 10.03 4.80 -18.93
CA LYS A 61 10.05 3.47 -18.31
C LYS A 61 11.36 3.20 -17.55
N HIS A 62 12.49 3.65 -18.08
CA HIS A 62 13.79 3.55 -17.42
C HIS A 62 13.83 4.34 -16.12
N TYR A 63 13.39 5.61 -16.13
CA TYR A 63 13.34 6.44 -14.93
C TYR A 63 12.32 5.93 -13.90
N LEU A 64 11.18 5.39 -14.33
CA LEU A 64 10.24 4.72 -13.42
C LEU A 64 10.89 3.51 -12.74
N SER A 65 11.59 2.68 -13.51
CA SER A 65 12.34 1.57 -12.93
C SER A 65 13.40 2.06 -11.95
N LEU A 66 14.15 3.12 -12.30
CA LEU A 66 15.19 3.68 -11.45
C LEU A 66 14.62 4.23 -10.14
N ALA A 67 13.48 4.92 -10.19
CA ALA A 67 12.76 5.42 -9.02
C ALA A 67 12.34 4.29 -8.08
N ALA A 68 11.82 3.18 -8.63
CA ALA A 68 11.33 2.06 -7.84
C ALA A 68 12.45 1.14 -7.31
N THR A 69 13.51 0.89 -8.07
CA THR A 69 14.48 -0.18 -7.78
C THR A 69 15.88 0.29 -7.39
N SER A 70 16.27 1.54 -7.67
CA SER A 70 17.61 2.01 -7.32
C SER A 70 17.85 1.90 -5.82
N SER A 71 19.07 1.59 -5.38
CA SER A 71 19.47 1.64 -3.97
C SER A 71 19.88 3.04 -3.51
N SER A 72 20.15 3.96 -4.45
CA SER A 72 20.60 5.32 -4.15
C SER A 72 19.43 6.28 -4.01
N ASP A 73 19.27 6.88 -2.83
CA ASP A 73 18.23 7.88 -2.58
C ASP A 73 18.34 9.10 -3.49
N LYS A 74 19.57 9.50 -3.84
CA LYS A 74 19.81 10.60 -4.79
C LYS A 74 19.25 10.27 -6.17
N GLN A 75 19.54 9.06 -6.67
CA GLN A 75 19.03 8.60 -7.97
C GLN A 75 17.50 8.44 -7.95
N ARG A 76 16.92 7.91 -6.86
CA ARG A 76 15.46 7.84 -6.72
C ARG A 76 14.81 9.22 -6.79
N ARG A 77 15.32 10.18 -6.03
CA ARG A 77 14.81 11.56 -6.01
C ARG A 77 14.92 12.23 -7.37
N GLU A 78 16.06 12.09 -8.05
CA GLU A 78 16.27 12.68 -9.39
C GLU A 78 15.37 12.01 -10.44
N ALA A 79 15.19 10.69 -10.36
CA ALA A 79 14.25 9.97 -11.22
C ALA A 79 12.80 10.42 -10.99
N LEU A 80 12.38 10.57 -9.73
CA LEU A 80 11.07 11.10 -9.39
C LEU A 80 10.91 12.54 -9.91
N ALA A 81 11.91 13.41 -9.76
CA ALA A 81 11.86 14.77 -10.26
C ALA A 81 11.72 14.83 -11.80
N PHE A 82 12.44 13.96 -12.51
CA PHE A 82 12.26 13.81 -13.96
C PHE A 82 10.83 13.40 -14.29
N LEU A 83 10.28 12.37 -13.64
CA LEU A 83 8.91 11.91 -13.88
C LEU A 83 7.88 12.99 -13.55
N THR A 84 8.04 13.74 -12.45
CA THR A 84 7.19 14.88 -12.11
C THR A 84 7.19 15.92 -13.24
N SER A 85 8.35 16.24 -13.81
CA SER A 85 8.43 17.22 -14.91
C SER A 85 7.70 16.78 -16.17
N GLN A 86 7.66 15.47 -16.46
CA GLN A 86 6.95 14.91 -17.61
C GLN A 86 5.42 14.89 -17.39
N LEU A 87 4.99 14.62 -16.16
CA LEU A 87 3.57 14.62 -15.79
C LEU A 87 3.00 16.03 -15.63
N ALA A 88 3.82 17.00 -15.23
CA ALA A 88 3.43 18.40 -15.11
C ALA A 88 3.54 19.19 -16.43
N ALA A 89 4.01 18.56 -17.52
CA ALA A 89 4.08 19.20 -18.83
C ALA A 89 2.68 19.42 -19.42
N GLU A 90 2.57 20.37 -20.36
CA GLU A 90 1.33 20.62 -21.11
C GLU A 90 1.57 20.29 -22.60
N PRO A 91 0.98 19.21 -23.15
CA PRO A 91 0.14 18.19 -22.49
C PRO A 91 0.93 17.20 -21.62
N PRO A 92 0.30 16.58 -20.60
CA PRO A 92 0.96 15.65 -19.70
C PRO A 92 1.43 14.39 -20.45
N PHE A 93 2.69 14.02 -20.27
CA PHE A 93 3.27 12.84 -20.91
C PHE A 93 3.26 11.63 -19.96
N ASN A 94 2.23 10.78 -20.10
CA ASN A 94 2.09 9.54 -19.34
C ASN A 94 1.86 8.33 -20.28
N PRO A 95 2.93 7.68 -20.79
CA PRO A 95 2.80 6.61 -21.76
C PRO A 95 2.42 5.24 -21.17
N ILE A 96 2.31 5.12 -19.85
CA ILE A 96 2.04 3.84 -19.15
C ILE A 96 0.74 3.84 -18.33
N GLY A 97 0.16 5.01 -18.09
CA GLY A 97 -1.05 5.20 -17.30
C GLY A 97 -0.79 5.30 -15.80
N THR A 98 -1.72 5.94 -15.09
CA THR A 98 -1.61 6.23 -13.64
C THR A 98 -1.52 4.97 -12.79
N ARG A 99 -2.23 3.89 -13.17
CA ARG A 99 -2.18 2.60 -12.48
C ARG A 99 -0.77 2.06 -12.27
N GLU A 100 0.02 2.00 -13.34
CA GLU A 100 1.38 1.43 -13.30
C GLU A 100 2.33 2.33 -12.50
N ILE A 101 2.15 3.65 -12.58
CA ILE A 101 2.89 4.63 -11.77
C ILE A 101 2.61 4.38 -10.29
N LEU A 102 1.33 4.34 -9.90
CA LEU A 102 0.91 4.15 -8.51
C LEU A 102 1.42 2.80 -7.96
N ALA A 103 1.23 1.71 -8.71
CA ALA A 103 1.66 0.38 -8.28
C ALA A 103 3.18 0.28 -8.01
N LYS A 104 4.00 1.05 -8.72
CA LYS A 104 5.47 1.07 -8.56
C LYS A 104 5.95 2.07 -7.52
N LEU A 105 5.27 3.21 -7.37
CA LEU A 105 5.78 4.33 -6.58
C LEU A 105 5.14 4.47 -5.19
N LEU A 106 3.89 4.01 -4.98
CA LEU A 106 3.28 3.98 -3.64
C LEU A 106 4.09 3.21 -2.58
N PRO A 107 4.81 2.11 -2.90
CA PRO A 107 5.71 1.46 -1.96
C PRO A 107 6.85 2.36 -1.42
N LEU A 108 7.09 3.52 -2.04
CA LEU A 108 8.08 4.50 -1.58
C LEU A 108 7.52 5.47 -0.51
N THR A 109 6.23 5.43 -0.20
CA THR A 109 5.63 6.22 0.89
C THR A 109 6.36 6.01 2.23
N PRO A 110 6.62 4.77 2.68
CA PRO A 110 7.44 4.51 3.87
C PRO A 110 8.96 4.54 3.61
N SER A 111 9.45 5.26 2.58
CA SER A 111 10.88 5.39 2.31
C SER A 111 11.61 6.06 3.49
N PRO A 112 12.82 5.61 3.87
CA PRO A 112 13.58 6.24 4.96
C PRO A 112 14.03 7.67 4.63
N SER A 113 14.20 8.00 3.35
CA SER A 113 14.72 9.28 2.90
C SER A 113 13.64 10.35 2.76
N SER A 114 13.70 11.42 3.56
CA SER A 114 12.74 12.55 3.51
C SER A 114 12.67 13.23 2.13
N PRO A 115 13.79 13.56 1.46
CA PRO A 115 13.74 14.16 0.12
C PRO A 115 13.05 13.29 -0.94
N VAL A 116 13.13 11.96 -0.82
CA VAL A 116 12.43 11.04 -1.72
C VAL A 116 10.93 11.08 -1.46
N ARG A 117 10.49 11.07 -0.19
CA ARG A 117 9.07 11.17 0.18
C ARG A 117 8.45 12.49 -0.27
N SER A 118 9.14 13.61 -0.07
CA SER A 118 8.64 14.93 -0.51
C SER A 118 8.54 15.03 -2.03
N GLN A 119 9.49 14.46 -2.77
CA GLN A 119 9.41 14.45 -4.24
C GLN A 119 8.35 13.47 -4.75
N LEU A 120 8.14 12.35 -4.07
CA LEU A 120 7.04 11.43 -4.36
C LEU A 120 5.69 12.13 -4.23
N LEU A 121 5.46 12.87 -3.14
CA LEU A 121 4.22 13.61 -2.94
C LEU A 121 3.94 14.59 -4.10
N LYS A 122 4.95 15.38 -4.50
CA LYS A 122 4.83 16.28 -5.66
C LYS A 122 4.48 15.55 -6.96
N LEU A 123 5.02 14.35 -7.16
CA LEU A 123 4.68 13.52 -8.31
C LEU A 123 3.21 13.06 -8.24
N LEU A 124 2.76 12.61 -7.07
CA LEU A 124 1.38 12.17 -6.85
C LEU A 124 0.38 13.30 -7.08
N GLU A 125 0.71 14.52 -6.67
CA GLU A 125 -0.09 15.74 -6.91
C GLU A 125 -0.26 16.08 -8.40
N CYS A 126 0.66 15.64 -9.27
CA CYS A 126 0.55 15.83 -10.72
C CYS A 126 -0.33 14.79 -11.43
N LEU A 127 -0.81 13.76 -10.73
CA LEU A 127 -1.64 12.72 -11.34
C LEU A 127 -3.11 13.17 -11.45
N PRO A 128 -3.84 12.75 -12.51
CA PRO A 128 -5.25 13.08 -12.65
C PRO A 128 -6.07 12.43 -11.54
N GLY A 129 -6.82 13.27 -10.79
CA GLY A 129 -7.54 12.82 -9.60
C GLY A 129 -8.57 11.72 -9.87
N ASP A 130 -9.23 11.76 -11.02
CA ASP A 130 -10.21 10.75 -11.43
C ASP A 130 -9.59 9.36 -11.58
N GLU A 131 -8.36 9.27 -12.09
CA GLU A 131 -7.64 8.00 -12.20
C GLU A 131 -7.09 7.55 -10.85
N VAL A 132 -6.72 8.47 -9.96
CA VAL A 132 -6.23 8.15 -8.62
C VAL A 132 -7.35 7.55 -7.75
N ARG A 133 -8.59 8.06 -7.85
CA ARG A 133 -9.77 7.56 -7.12
C ARG A 133 -9.99 6.06 -7.28
N ILE A 134 -9.67 5.54 -8.47
CA ILE A 134 -9.80 4.14 -8.84
C ILE A 134 -8.83 3.24 -8.04
N HIS A 135 -7.75 3.82 -7.51
CA HIS A 135 -6.63 3.13 -6.85
C HIS A 135 -6.50 3.48 -5.35
N THR A 136 -7.52 4.08 -4.76
CA THR A 136 -7.51 4.56 -3.36
C THR A 136 -7.20 3.46 -2.35
N GLU A 137 -7.71 2.24 -2.52
CA GLU A 137 -7.43 1.11 -1.61
C GLU A 137 -5.92 0.79 -1.54
N GLU A 138 -5.25 0.78 -2.70
CA GLU A 138 -3.82 0.50 -2.80
C GLU A 138 -3.00 1.62 -2.17
N ALA A 139 -3.38 2.88 -2.42
CA ALA A 139 -2.76 4.04 -1.81
C ALA A 139 -2.89 4.02 -0.28
N LEU A 140 -4.11 3.82 0.24
CA LEU A 140 -4.36 3.74 1.68
C LEU A 140 -3.58 2.64 2.37
N ARG A 141 -3.41 1.47 1.72
CA ARG A 141 -2.60 0.38 2.27
C ARG A 141 -1.18 0.84 2.56
N TRP A 142 -0.51 1.48 1.60
CA TRP A 142 0.86 1.98 1.77
C TRP A 142 0.95 3.17 2.73
N ILE A 143 -0.05 4.05 2.73
CA ILE A 143 -0.16 5.16 3.67
C ILE A 143 -0.26 4.63 5.11
N ARG A 144 -1.11 3.63 5.39
CA ARG A 144 -1.21 3.02 6.73
C ARG A 144 0.10 2.39 7.20
N VAL A 145 0.84 1.73 6.30
CA VAL A 145 2.18 1.22 6.61
C VAL A 145 3.12 2.37 6.99
N GLY A 146 3.07 3.49 6.27
CA GLY A 146 3.83 4.69 6.60
C GLY A 146 3.42 5.33 7.93
N MET A 147 2.11 5.46 8.20
CA MET A 147 1.57 6.00 9.45
C MET A 147 2.06 5.22 10.69
N THR A 148 2.10 3.90 10.60
CA THR A 148 2.52 3.00 11.68
C THR A 148 4.03 2.72 11.69
N HIS A 149 4.79 3.31 10.77
CA HIS A 149 6.24 3.15 10.68
C HIS A 149 6.97 3.57 11.97
N LEU A 150 8.12 2.97 12.28
CA LEU A 150 8.87 3.24 13.52
C LEU A 150 9.41 4.68 13.59
N SER A 151 9.87 5.21 12.45
CA SER A 151 10.37 6.60 12.36
C SER A 151 9.21 7.61 12.40
N PRO A 152 9.25 8.60 13.33
CA PRO A 152 8.21 9.62 13.44
C PRO A 152 8.16 10.53 12.21
N GLU A 153 9.29 10.81 11.56
CA GLU A 153 9.33 11.62 10.33
C GLU A 153 8.58 10.94 9.19
N VAL A 154 8.79 9.63 9.01
CA VAL A 154 8.06 8.84 7.99
C VAL A 154 6.57 8.82 8.30
N SER A 155 6.21 8.63 9.57
CA SER A 155 4.83 8.63 10.04
C SER A 155 4.12 9.96 9.75
N LEU A 156 4.78 11.10 10.02
CA LEU A 156 4.23 12.43 9.75
C LEU A 156 4.17 12.77 8.25
N ASP A 157 5.17 12.39 7.47
CA ASP A 157 5.15 12.60 6.02
C ASP A 157 4.08 11.73 5.34
N SER A 158 3.78 10.56 5.90
CA SER A 158 2.69 9.71 5.39
C SER A 158 1.32 10.36 5.60
N LEU A 159 1.14 11.21 6.62
CA LEU A 159 -0.07 12.02 6.76
C LEU A 159 -0.20 13.07 5.65
N ALA A 160 0.92 13.56 5.10
CA ALA A 160 0.88 14.46 3.93
C ALA A 160 0.28 13.75 2.71
N VAL A 161 0.68 12.50 2.50
CA VAL A 161 0.14 11.66 1.42
C VAL A 161 -1.33 11.30 1.69
N LEU A 162 -1.71 11.10 2.96
CA LEU A 162 -3.12 10.91 3.33
C LEU A 162 -3.95 12.17 3.07
N ASP A 163 -3.44 13.35 3.43
CA ASP A 163 -4.11 14.63 3.18
C ASP A 163 -4.37 14.82 1.68
N TRP A 164 -3.37 14.60 0.84
CA TRP A 164 -3.53 14.62 -0.62
C TRP A 164 -4.59 13.62 -1.10
N LEU A 165 -4.58 12.39 -0.58
CA LEU A 165 -5.56 11.38 -0.99
C LEU A 165 -6.98 11.77 -0.56
N LEU A 166 -7.15 12.41 0.59
CA LEU A 166 -8.44 12.92 1.05
C LEU A 166 -8.92 14.13 0.24
N GLU A 167 -8.01 14.96 -0.28
CA GLU A 167 -8.38 16.05 -1.20
C GLU A 167 -8.90 15.50 -2.54
N VAL A 168 -8.30 14.42 -3.04
CA VAL A 168 -8.64 13.86 -4.35
C VAL A 168 -9.80 12.87 -4.30
N ALA A 169 -9.84 12.01 -3.28
CA ALA A 169 -10.66 10.79 -3.23
C ALA A 169 -11.21 10.51 -1.81
N ALA A 170 -11.77 11.54 -1.15
CA ALA A 170 -12.26 11.45 0.22
C ALA A 170 -13.26 10.31 0.44
N ASP A 171 -14.23 10.19 -0.47
CA ASP A 171 -15.39 9.30 -0.32
C ASP A 171 -14.98 7.85 -0.57
N GLU A 172 -14.16 7.64 -1.59
CA GLU A 172 -13.57 6.34 -1.89
C GLU A 172 -12.63 5.89 -0.77
N ALA A 173 -11.92 6.82 -0.11
CA ALA A 173 -10.98 6.51 0.96
C ALA A 173 -11.66 5.97 2.23
N VAL A 174 -12.82 6.50 2.58
CA VAL A 174 -13.58 6.05 3.76
C VAL A 174 -14.43 4.83 3.45
N SER A 175 -14.85 4.65 2.19
CA SER A 175 -15.79 3.59 1.78
C SER A 175 -15.11 2.33 1.25
N CYS A 176 -13.82 2.36 0.90
CA CYS A 176 -13.13 1.17 0.40
C CYS A 176 -12.94 0.09 1.48
N PRO A 177 -12.63 -1.17 1.10
CA PRO A 177 -12.38 -2.25 2.06
C PRO A 177 -11.28 -1.90 3.06
N GLY A 178 -11.59 -1.95 4.35
CA GLY A 178 -10.67 -1.53 5.42
C GLY A 178 -10.27 -0.06 5.36
N GLY A 179 -10.94 0.76 4.54
CA GLY A 179 -10.73 2.20 4.43
C GLY A 179 -11.06 2.92 5.74
N TRP A 180 -12.20 2.57 6.35
CA TRP A 180 -12.63 3.14 7.61
C TRP A 180 -11.84 2.59 8.81
N VAL A 181 -12.10 1.34 9.20
CA VAL A 181 -11.66 0.78 10.48
C VAL A 181 -10.14 0.61 10.57
N MET A 182 -9.47 0.09 9.53
CA MET A 182 -8.00 -0.05 9.57
C MET A 182 -7.29 1.31 9.60
N THR A 183 -7.84 2.34 8.97
CA THR A 183 -7.24 3.68 8.98
C THR A 183 -7.44 4.34 10.34
N LEU A 184 -8.62 4.19 10.98
CA LEU A 184 -8.82 4.61 12.37
C LEU A 184 -7.89 3.88 13.33
N ASN A 185 -7.67 2.57 13.15
CA ASN A 185 -6.67 1.82 13.92
C ASN A 185 -5.26 2.37 13.72
N ALA A 186 -4.89 2.78 12.50
CA ALA A 186 -3.59 3.39 12.21
C ALA A 186 -3.43 4.74 12.92
N PHE A 187 -4.46 5.57 12.97
CA PHE A 187 -4.47 6.81 13.77
C PHE A 187 -4.34 6.52 15.26
N CYS A 188 -5.10 5.57 15.81
CA CYS A 188 -4.99 5.16 17.21
C CYS A 188 -3.58 4.70 17.55
N ALA A 189 -2.96 3.86 16.71
CA ALA A 189 -1.60 3.40 16.89
C ALA A 189 -0.58 4.56 16.84
N MET A 190 -0.75 5.50 15.90
CA MET A 190 0.12 6.67 15.77
C MET A 190 0.05 7.60 17.00
N MET A 191 -1.16 7.84 17.50
CA MET A 191 -1.44 8.70 18.66
C MET A 191 -1.21 7.99 20.01
N GLY A 192 -0.95 6.68 19.99
CA GLY A 192 -0.85 5.86 21.19
C GLY A 192 -2.18 5.68 21.93
N TRP A 193 -3.31 5.89 21.26
CA TRP A 193 -4.62 5.65 21.82
C TRP A 193 -4.90 4.15 21.78
N SER A 194 -5.02 3.54 22.95
CA SER A 194 -5.35 2.12 23.08
C SER A 194 -6.52 1.96 24.03
N ARG A 195 -7.46 1.08 23.67
CA ARG A 195 -8.45 0.55 24.61
C ARG A 195 -7.70 -0.41 25.50
N GLY A 196 -7.43 -0.01 26.75
CA GLY A 196 -6.64 -0.82 27.66
C GLY A 196 -7.17 -2.26 27.75
N THR A 197 -6.38 -3.21 27.27
CA THR A 197 -6.44 -4.61 27.71
C THR A 197 -5.09 -4.94 28.33
N ASN A 198 -5.08 -4.99 29.65
CA ASN A 198 -4.03 -5.51 30.54
C ASN A 198 -2.68 -4.77 30.54
N GLY A 199 -2.46 -4.01 31.61
CA GLY A 199 -1.15 -3.60 32.10
C GLY A 199 -0.34 -4.80 32.63
N GLY A 200 0.08 -5.68 31.71
CA GLY A 200 1.09 -6.69 31.97
C GLY A 200 2.48 -6.16 31.61
N TRP A 201 3.50 -6.62 32.32
CA TRP A 201 4.93 -6.29 32.14
C TRP A 201 5.47 -6.50 30.72
N THR A 202 4.70 -7.14 29.82
CA THR A 202 5.01 -7.34 28.39
C THR A 202 4.36 -6.32 27.46
N ALA A 203 3.72 -5.27 27.98
CA ALA A 203 3.22 -4.17 27.15
C ALA A 203 4.39 -3.58 26.37
N ALA A 204 4.43 -3.87 25.06
CA ALA A 204 5.35 -3.25 24.11
C ALA A 204 5.39 -1.75 24.39
N PRO A 205 6.58 -1.12 24.38
CA PRO A 205 6.73 0.25 24.82
C PRO A 205 5.71 1.12 24.11
N LYS A 206 5.01 1.96 24.87
CA LYS A 206 4.01 2.90 24.35
C LYS A 206 4.61 3.62 23.14
N ILE A 207 4.25 3.17 21.94
CA ILE A 207 4.58 3.84 20.68
C ILE A 207 3.95 5.25 20.68
N GLY A 208 3.02 5.51 21.60
CA GLY A 208 2.39 6.79 21.92
C GLY A 208 3.24 7.90 22.52
N VAL A 209 4.58 7.82 22.52
CA VAL A 209 5.46 8.98 22.82
C VAL A 209 6.02 9.53 21.51
N ARG A 210 5.15 9.77 20.52
CA ARG A 210 5.53 10.37 19.23
C ARG A 210 5.22 11.87 19.14
N THR A 211 4.42 12.41 20.05
CA THR A 211 4.07 13.83 20.12
C THR A 211 5.07 14.59 20.98
N LYS A 212 6.37 14.53 20.65
CA LYS A 212 7.35 15.40 21.32
C LYS A 212 7.21 16.87 20.90
N ASP A 213 6.53 17.11 19.76
CA ASP A 213 6.29 18.44 19.20
C ASP A 213 4.78 18.72 19.07
N SER A 214 4.34 19.83 19.65
CA SER A 214 2.96 20.34 19.58
C SER A 214 2.46 20.51 18.14
N ALA A 215 3.34 20.85 17.20
CA ALA A 215 2.98 21.02 15.79
C ALA A 215 2.66 19.68 15.12
N SER A 216 3.44 18.64 15.42
CA SER A 216 3.19 17.28 14.92
C SER A 216 1.88 16.70 15.44
N HIS A 217 1.57 16.91 16.73
CA HIS A 217 0.30 16.51 17.33
C HIS A 217 -0.88 17.25 16.68
N ALA A 218 -0.75 18.57 16.45
CA ALA A 218 -1.77 19.36 15.79
C ALA A 218 -2.04 18.87 14.35
N ARG A 219 -1.00 18.47 13.61
CA ARG A 219 -1.13 17.91 12.27
C ARG A 219 -1.88 16.58 12.29
N GLN A 220 -1.51 15.68 13.19
CA GLN A 220 -2.20 14.38 13.36
C GLN A 220 -3.70 14.57 13.62
N LEU A 221 -4.06 15.47 14.53
CA LEU A 221 -5.45 15.79 14.85
C LEU A 221 -6.19 16.44 13.67
N SER A 222 -5.51 17.30 12.90
CA SER A 222 -6.12 17.97 11.75
C SER A 222 -6.39 17.01 10.60
N THR A 223 -5.46 16.10 10.30
CA THR A 223 -5.65 15.05 9.29
C THR A 223 -6.73 14.05 9.73
N LEU A 224 -6.76 13.67 11.02
CA LEU A 224 -7.85 12.86 11.57
C LEU A 224 -9.20 13.57 11.45
N ALA A 225 -9.26 14.87 11.74
CA ALA A 225 -10.47 15.67 11.60
C ALA A 225 -10.99 15.64 10.17
N ARG A 226 -10.13 15.84 9.15
CA ARG A 226 -10.52 15.72 7.74
C ARG A 226 -11.04 14.32 7.40
N PHE A 227 -10.36 13.28 7.88
CA PHE A 227 -10.77 11.90 7.66
C PHE A 227 -12.16 11.61 8.26
N LEU A 228 -12.39 12.06 9.50
CA LEU A 228 -13.70 11.90 10.14
C LEU A 228 -14.78 12.75 9.46
N GLN A 229 -14.44 13.95 9.01
CA GLN A 229 -15.36 14.79 8.25
C GLN A 229 -15.80 14.08 6.96
N ALA A 230 -14.87 13.48 6.21
CA ALA A 230 -15.19 12.69 5.01
C ALA A 230 -16.08 11.47 5.32
N GLY A 231 -15.85 10.82 6.47
CA GLY A 231 -16.60 9.62 6.87
C GLY A 231 -17.96 9.87 7.50
N LEU A 232 -18.14 11.02 8.15
CA LEU A 232 -19.34 11.36 8.93
C LEU A 232 -20.20 12.44 8.28
N LYS A 233 -19.76 13.02 7.14
CA LYS A 233 -20.55 14.00 6.38
C LYS A 233 -21.94 13.45 6.07
N ALA A 234 -22.94 14.33 6.09
CA ALA A 234 -24.26 13.99 5.58
C ALA A 234 -24.12 13.60 4.11
N GLU A 235 -24.64 12.43 3.75
CA GLU A 235 -24.76 12.06 2.35
C GLU A 235 -25.90 12.88 1.74
N ASP A 236 -25.69 13.42 0.54
CA ASP A 236 -26.71 14.19 -0.14
C ASP A 236 -27.93 13.29 -0.37
N ALA A 237 -29.06 13.67 0.24
CA ALA A 237 -30.32 12.97 0.03
C ALA A 237 -30.64 13.02 -1.47
N PHE A 238 -30.61 11.86 -2.14
CA PHE A 238 -30.97 11.77 -3.54
C PHE A 238 -32.38 12.32 -3.73
N VAL A 239 -32.52 13.40 -4.50
CA VAL A 239 -33.83 13.87 -4.96
C VAL A 239 -34.34 12.83 -5.93
N ALA A 240 -35.16 11.90 -5.43
CA ALA A 240 -35.70 10.79 -6.22
C ALA A 240 -36.63 11.33 -7.31
N SER A 241 -36.09 11.61 -8.50
CA SER A 241 -36.93 11.70 -9.69
C SER A 241 -37.33 10.27 -10.10
N PRO A 242 -38.58 10.02 -10.51
CA PRO A 242 -39.06 8.67 -10.83
C PRO A 242 -38.22 7.94 -11.89
N ASN A 243 -37.64 8.69 -12.83
CA ASN A 243 -36.78 8.15 -13.87
C ASN A 243 -35.36 7.83 -13.38
N GLN A 244 -34.85 8.55 -12.37
CA GLN A 244 -33.53 8.28 -11.80
C GLN A 244 -33.48 6.97 -11.01
N TYR A 245 -34.57 6.57 -10.35
CA TYR A 245 -34.64 5.29 -9.65
C TYR A 245 -34.38 4.10 -10.60
N TRP A 246 -35.05 4.10 -11.75
CA TRP A 246 -34.85 3.08 -12.78
C TRP A 246 -33.48 3.17 -13.46
N ASP A 247 -32.98 4.39 -13.67
CA ASP A 247 -31.62 4.61 -14.17
C ASP A 247 -30.57 4.06 -13.20
N CYS A 248 -30.74 4.20 -11.88
CA CYS A 248 -29.82 3.66 -10.87
C CYS A 248 -29.82 2.12 -10.84
N LEU A 249 -30.96 1.49 -11.09
CA LEU A 249 -31.08 0.02 -11.09
C LEU A 249 -30.55 -0.65 -12.36
N TYR A 250 -30.74 0.00 -13.52
CA TYR A 250 -30.50 -0.63 -14.83
C TYR A 250 -29.32 -0.06 -15.61
N ARG A 251 -28.69 1.04 -15.16
CA ARG A 251 -27.47 1.54 -15.80
C ARG A 251 -26.25 0.83 -15.22
N VAL A 252 -25.30 0.55 -16.11
CA VAL A 252 -23.97 0.08 -15.72
C VAL A 252 -23.32 1.17 -14.88
N ASP A 253 -23.00 0.84 -13.63
CA ASP A 253 -22.25 1.73 -12.77
C ASP A 253 -20.88 2.03 -13.40
N ARG A 254 -20.48 3.31 -13.32
CA ARG A 254 -19.21 3.81 -13.85
C ARG A 254 -18.06 3.67 -12.86
N THR A 255 -18.35 3.25 -11.62
CA THR A 255 -17.31 2.89 -10.66
C THR A 255 -16.51 1.66 -11.12
N ARG A 256 -15.27 1.53 -10.65
CA ARG A 256 -14.35 0.46 -11.07
C ARG A 256 -14.87 -0.94 -10.71
N ASP A 257 -15.49 -1.06 -9.54
CA ASP A 257 -15.94 -2.33 -8.97
C ASP A 257 -17.24 -2.12 -8.17
N PRO A 258 -18.38 -2.00 -8.87
CA PRO A 258 -19.66 -1.69 -8.22
C PRO A 258 -20.08 -2.73 -7.20
N TYR A 259 -19.67 -3.98 -7.39
CA TYR A 259 -20.04 -5.11 -6.54
C TYR A 259 -18.94 -5.50 -5.56
N ALA A 260 -17.93 -4.64 -5.34
CA ALA A 260 -16.82 -4.87 -4.42
C ALA A 260 -17.28 -5.17 -2.98
N TYR A 261 -18.45 -4.65 -2.58
CA TYR A 261 -19.06 -4.90 -1.26
C TYR A 261 -19.49 -6.34 -1.06
N LEU A 262 -19.90 -7.03 -2.13
CA LEU A 262 -20.31 -8.43 -2.07
C LEU A 262 -19.13 -9.37 -1.80
N ASN A 263 -17.91 -8.94 -2.15
CA ASN A 263 -16.66 -9.66 -1.90
C ASN A 263 -16.69 -11.14 -2.36
N LEU A 264 -17.40 -11.45 -3.46
CA LEU A 264 -17.67 -12.83 -3.91
C LEU A 264 -16.40 -13.63 -4.23
N PHE A 265 -15.36 -12.96 -4.70
CA PHE A 265 -14.09 -13.58 -5.13
C PHE A 265 -12.92 -13.26 -4.18
N GLY A 266 -13.16 -12.46 -3.14
CA GLY A 266 -12.13 -12.08 -2.19
C GLY A 266 -12.02 -13.05 -1.03
N LYS A 267 -10.99 -12.87 -0.21
CA LYS A 267 -10.94 -13.54 1.10
C LYS A 267 -12.05 -12.98 1.98
N ARG A 268 -12.63 -13.82 2.84
CA ARG A 268 -13.55 -13.36 3.87
C ARG A 268 -12.88 -12.23 4.66
N ARG A 269 -13.58 -11.11 4.77
CA ARG A 269 -13.13 -9.92 5.50
C ARG A 269 -13.58 -10.05 6.95
N ASP A 270 -12.71 -9.64 7.87
CA ASP A 270 -13.07 -9.43 9.28
C ASP A 270 -13.71 -8.04 9.43
N GLU A 271 -14.31 -7.74 10.59
CA GLU A 271 -14.93 -6.42 10.86
C GLU A 271 -14.00 -5.23 10.55
N ASP A 272 -12.68 -5.41 10.74
CA ASP A 272 -11.66 -4.40 10.47
C ASP A 272 -11.41 -4.17 8.97
N GLY A 273 -11.57 -5.22 8.16
CA GLY A 273 -11.36 -5.18 6.71
C GLY A 273 -12.64 -4.98 5.90
N GLU A 274 -13.79 -4.89 6.57
CA GLU A 274 -15.10 -4.75 5.96
C GLU A 274 -15.24 -3.43 5.20
N MET A 275 -16.19 -3.39 4.27
CA MET A 275 -16.48 -2.22 3.45
C MET A 275 -17.71 -1.50 4.00
N TYR A 276 -17.52 -0.26 4.47
CA TYR A 276 -18.59 0.55 5.06
C TYR A 276 -18.98 1.65 4.07
N GLN A 277 -19.96 1.37 3.19
CA GLN A 277 -20.43 2.33 2.19
C GLN A 277 -21.28 3.43 2.83
N ASP A 278 -22.24 3.06 3.66
CA ASP A 278 -23.20 4.01 4.21
C ASP A 278 -22.63 4.79 5.40
N ARG A 279 -23.06 6.05 5.53
CA ARG A 279 -22.76 6.91 6.69
C ARG A 279 -23.16 6.25 8.01
N GLU A 280 -24.35 5.66 8.09
CA GLU A 280 -24.87 5.06 9.33
C GLU A 280 -24.00 3.90 9.83
N SER A 281 -23.58 3.04 8.90
CA SER A 281 -22.68 1.91 9.17
C SER A 281 -21.32 2.41 9.70
N ARG A 282 -20.78 3.48 9.08
CA ARG A 282 -19.55 4.14 9.54
C ARG A 282 -19.70 4.78 10.91
N GLN A 283 -20.81 5.48 11.18
CA GLN A 283 -21.15 6.08 12.47
C GLN A 283 -21.26 5.02 13.56
N ARG A 284 -22.02 3.94 13.34
CA ARG A 284 -22.25 2.87 14.32
C ARG A 284 -20.94 2.27 14.80
N VAL A 285 -20.06 1.89 13.88
CA VAL A 285 -18.74 1.32 14.23
C VAL A 285 -17.84 2.36 14.90
N PHE A 286 -17.89 3.61 14.44
CA PHE A 286 -17.14 4.71 15.04
C PHE A 286 -17.53 4.93 16.51
N TYR A 287 -18.83 5.06 16.80
CA TYR A 287 -19.33 5.26 18.17
C TYR A 287 -19.11 4.06 19.07
N ARG A 288 -19.27 2.83 18.54
CA ARG A 288 -19.03 1.59 19.30
C ARG A 288 -17.57 1.42 19.72
N ARG A 289 -16.59 1.76 18.85
CA ARG A 289 -15.18 1.40 19.05
C ARG A 289 -14.24 2.57 19.34
N TYR A 290 -14.51 3.75 18.79
CA TYR A 290 -13.54 4.84 18.72
C TYR A 290 -13.97 6.12 19.42
N ALA A 291 -15.27 6.42 19.54
CA ALA A 291 -15.75 7.69 20.07
C ALA A 291 -15.17 8.05 21.44
N VAL A 292 -15.11 7.10 22.39
CA VAL A 292 -14.54 7.34 23.72
C VAL A 292 -13.05 7.70 23.65
N LEU A 293 -12.28 6.99 22.81
CA LEU A 293 -10.84 7.25 22.64
C LEU A 293 -10.59 8.60 21.98
N VAL A 294 -11.31 8.90 20.89
CA VAL A 294 -11.15 10.15 20.13
C VAL A 294 -11.59 11.34 20.98
N ALA A 295 -12.69 11.22 21.72
CA ALA A 295 -13.14 12.26 22.66
C ALA A 295 -12.08 12.53 23.73
N ALA A 296 -11.55 11.49 24.39
CA ALA A 296 -10.50 11.64 25.39
C ALA A 296 -9.22 12.29 24.80
N GLY A 297 -8.81 11.87 23.62
CA GLY A 297 -7.66 12.45 22.91
C GLY A 297 -7.87 13.91 22.53
N SER A 298 -9.08 14.28 22.11
CA SER A 298 -9.43 15.66 21.77
C SER A 298 -9.45 16.59 23.00
N GLU A 299 -9.93 16.10 24.15
CA GLU A 299 -9.92 16.85 25.41
C GLU A 299 -8.49 17.02 25.95
N GLN A 300 -7.65 15.99 25.79
CA GLN A 300 -6.23 16.09 26.10
C GLN A 300 -5.55 17.17 25.24
N ALA A 301 -5.82 17.21 23.94
CA ALA A 301 -5.30 18.24 23.05
C ALA A 301 -5.78 19.66 23.42
N LYS A 302 -7.04 19.82 23.84
CA LYS A 302 -7.56 21.11 24.36
C LYS A 302 -6.79 21.59 25.58
N ARG A 303 -6.47 20.69 26.52
CA ARG A 303 -5.69 21.00 27.73
C ARG A 303 -4.26 21.41 27.40
N GLU A 304 -3.65 20.81 26.37
CA GLU A 304 -2.31 21.19 25.89
C GLU A 304 -2.27 22.63 25.32
N GLY A 305 -3.40 23.13 24.82
CA GLY A 305 -3.52 24.49 24.30
C GLY A 305 -2.77 24.72 22.98
N GLY A 306 -2.70 25.97 22.52
CA GLY A 306 -1.94 26.33 21.31
C GLY A 306 -2.50 25.71 20.02
N ALA A 307 -1.60 25.28 19.13
CA ALA A 307 -1.97 24.62 17.87
C ALA A 307 -2.75 23.29 18.06
N PRO A 308 -2.33 22.34 18.93
CA PRO A 308 -3.09 21.11 19.12
C PRO A 308 -4.45 21.37 19.76
N GLY A 309 -4.59 22.35 20.65
CA GLY A 309 -5.89 22.73 21.22
C GLY A 309 -6.89 23.25 20.18
N ARG A 310 -6.43 24.04 19.21
CA ARG A 310 -7.27 24.47 18.07
C ARG A 310 -7.71 23.28 17.22
N ALA A 311 -6.79 22.38 16.88
CA ALA A 311 -7.10 21.17 16.12
C ALA A 311 -8.09 20.26 16.87
N GLY A 312 -7.90 20.08 18.19
CA GLY A 312 -8.83 19.32 19.04
C GLY A 312 -10.22 19.94 19.15
N THR A 313 -10.35 21.26 19.03
CA THR A 313 -11.65 21.95 18.99
C THR A 313 -12.36 21.69 17.66
N ILE A 314 -11.65 21.76 16.54
CA ILE A 314 -12.18 21.42 15.21
C ILE A 314 -12.65 19.96 15.18
N LEU A 315 -11.82 19.05 15.70
CA LEU A 315 -12.16 17.64 15.80
C LEU A 315 -13.46 17.42 16.58
N ASN A 316 -13.61 18.07 17.74
CA ASN A 316 -14.85 17.98 18.52
C ASN A 316 -16.08 18.53 17.80
N LYS A 317 -15.92 19.63 17.06
CA LYS A 317 -17.02 20.17 16.25
C LYS A 317 -17.51 19.14 15.23
N ILE A 318 -16.58 18.48 14.53
CA ILE A 318 -16.92 17.43 13.55
C ILE A 318 -17.58 16.23 14.21
N LEU A 319 -17.19 15.86 15.43
CA LEU A 319 -17.84 14.78 16.19
C LEU A 319 -19.29 15.10 16.56
N LEU A 320 -19.59 16.37 16.87
CA LEU A 320 -20.94 16.85 17.19
C LEU A 320 -21.82 16.98 15.93
N GLU A 321 -21.23 17.37 14.79
CA GLU A 321 -21.94 17.38 13.50
C GLU A 321 -22.15 15.96 12.96
N GLY A 322 -21.23 15.05 13.30
CA GLY A 322 -21.27 13.65 12.90
C GLY A 322 -22.09 12.74 13.81
N THR A 323 -22.61 13.23 14.94
CA THR A 323 -23.50 12.44 15.81
C THR A 323 -24.77 12.06 15.07
N ILE A 324 -25.18 10.81 15.30
CA ILE A 324 -26.38 10.22 14.74
C ILE A 324 -27.54 11.17 15.05
N ASP A 325 -28.23 11.62 14.00
CA ASP A 325 -29.51 12.32 14.12
C ASP A 325 -30.41 11.41 14.96
N GLY A 326 -30.62 11.79 16.22
CA GLY A 326 -30.99 10.85 17.26
C GLY A 326 -32.34 10.21 17.00
N GLU A 327 -32.36 8.91 16.70
CA GLU A 327 -33.46 7.99 17.06
C GLU A 327 -33.12 6.48 16.87
N ASP A 328 -32.17 6.08 16.02
CA ASP A 328 -32.07 4.66 15.61
C ASP A 328 -30.97 3.80 16.27
N VAL A 329 -30.23 4.31 17.25
CA VAL A 329 -29.14 3.52 17.90
C VAL A 329 -29.69 2.33 18.70
N ALA A 330 -30.97 2.35 19.10
CA ALA A 330 -31.58 1.28 19.87
C ALA A 330 -32.25 0.17 19.02
N ALA A 331 -32.40 0.35 17.70
CA ALA A 331 -33.32 -0.48 16.92
C ALA A 331 -32.68 -1.58 16.07
N ALA A 332 -31.35 -1.68 16.01
CA ALA A 332 -30.70 -2.62 15.09
C ALA A 332 -29.36 -3.17 15.59
N ASP A 333 -29.30 -3.60 16.86
CA ASP A 333 -28.29 -4.59 17.25
C ASP A 333 -28.62 -5.89 16.50
N THR A 334 -27.80 -6.22 15.49
CA THR A 334 -27.92 -7.46 14.71
C THR A 334 -27.68 -8.72 15.56
N GLU A 335 -27.23 -8.57 16.81
CA GLU A 335 -27.24 -9.65 17.81
C GLU A 335 -28.67 -10.07 18.21
N ASP A 336 -29.67 -9.17 18.14
CA ASP A 336 -31.08 -9.49 18.43
C ASP A 336 -31.79 -10.23 17.28
N LEU A 337 -31.25 -10.23 16.07
CA LEU A 337 -31.80 -11.02 14.96
C LEU A 337 -31.33 -12.48 14.96
N LEU A 338 -30.20 -12.76 15.63
CA LEU A 338 -29.68 -14.12 15.80
C LEU A 338 -30.30 -14.83 17.02
N SER A 339 -30.96 -14.11 17.91
CA SER A 339 -31.72 -14.68 19.04
C SER A 339 -33.16 -15.07 18.67
N LEU A 340 -33.59 -14.79 17.43
CA LEU A 340 -34.92 -15.10 16.90
C LEU A 340 -35.01 -16.41 16.10
N TRP A 341 -33.98 -17.26 16.15
CA TRP A 341 -33.99 -18.60 15.55
C TRP A 341 -33.47 -19.68 16.49
#